data_AF-A0A024K1L0-F1
#
_entry.id   AF-A0A024K1L0-F1
#
_cell.length_a   1.000
_cell.length_b   1.000
_cell.length_c   1.000
_cell.angle_alpha   90.00
_cell.angle_beta   90.00
_cell.angle_gamma   90.00
#
_symmetry.space_group_name_H-M   'P 1'
#
loop_
_entity.id
_entity.type
_entity.pdbx_description
1 polymer ?
#
loop_
_entity_poly.entity_id
_entity_poly.type
_entity_poly.pdbx_seq_one_letter_code
_entity_poly.pdbx_strand_id
1 'polypeptide(L)' 'MTNIGASKRSHRIDAEEFYRLIDGVVEDDTGLFNQKLKEWEDYYNYHRPHGGLHGQTPYERLLQKTQAQPVTGHRQSHS' A
#
# COMPACT_ATOMS: atom_id res chain seq x y z
N MET A 1 -7.07 13.55 17.10
CA MET A 1 -8.12 12.53 16.91
C MET A 1 -7.53 11.42 16.05
N THR A 2 -7.46 10.20 16.59
CA THR A 2 -6.58 9.13 16.11
C THR A 2 -7.25 8.35 14.96
N ASN A 3 -6.63 8.34 13.77
CA ASN A 3 -7.06 7.66 12.53
C ASN A 3 -7.07 6.11 12.60
N ILE A 4 -7.21 5.51 13.79
CA ILE A 4 -7.06 4.08 14.02
C ILE A 4 -8.28 3.28 13.48
N GLY A 5 -9.44 3.91 13.31
CA GLY A 5 -10.66 3.26 12.81
C GLY A 5 -10.67 2.98 11.30
N ALA A 6 -10.14 3.88 10.47
CA ALA A 6 -10.13 3.72 9.01
C ALA A 6 -9.09 2.68 8.56
N SER A 7 -7.91 2.71 9.17
CA SER A 7 -6.82 1.76 8.89
C SER A 7 -7.25 0.32 9.16
N LYS A 8 -7.82 0.02 10.34
CA LYS A 8 -8.28 -1.35 10.67
C LYS A 8 -9.37 -1.88 9.73
N ARG A 9 -10.24 -1.01 9.22
CA ARG A 9 -11.31 -1.39 8.30
C ARG A 9 -10.81 -1.64 6.87
N SER A 10 -9.83 -0.84 6.41
CA SER A 10 -9.11 -1.12 5.16
C SER A 10 -8.43 -2.48 5.25
N HIS A 11 -7.59 -2.71 6.27
CA HIS A 11 -6.85 -3.97 6.42
C HIS A 11 -7.74 -5.23 6.36
N ARG A 12 -8.94 -5.17 6.95
CA ARG A 12 -9.89 -6.30 6.91
C ARG A 12 -10.48 -6.52 5.52
N ILE A 13 -10.87 -5.45 4.83
CA ILE A 13 -11.39 -5.53 3.46
C ILE A 13 -10.28 -5.95 2.49
N ASP A 14 -9.06 -5.45 2.70
CA ASP A 14 -7.89 -5.76 1.88
C ASP A 14 -7.52 -7.25 1.98
N ALA A 15 -7.65 -7.84 3.18
CA ALA A 15 -7.49 -9.29 3.36
C ALA A 15 -8.58 -10.08 2.62
N GLU A 16 -9.85 -9.66 2.72
CA GLU A 16 -10.95 -10.32 2.02
C GLU A 16 -10.79 -10.25 0.49
N GLU A 17 -10.37 -9.11 -0.08
CA GLU A 17 -10.07 -8.99 -1.51
C GLU A 17 -8.90 -9.87 -1.95
N PHE A 18 -7.83 -9.92 -1.14
CA PHE A 18 -6.69 -10.79 -1.41
C PHE A 18 -7.10 -12.27 -1.42
N TYR A 19 -7.86 -12.72 -0.42
CA TYR A 19 -8.36 -14.10 -0.36
C TYR A 19 -9.34 -14.42 -1.50
N ARG A 20 -10.14 -13.45 -1.95
CA ARG A 20 -10.96 -13.61 -3.17
C ARG A 20 -10.13 -13.78 -4.44
N LEU A 21 -9.00 -13.08 -4.56
CA LEU A 21 -8.12 -13.18 -5.73
C LEU A 21 -7.47 -14.57 -5.86
N ILE A 22 -7.18 -15.22 -4.74
CA ILE A 22 -6.53 -16.54 -4.68
C ILE A 22 -7.50 -17.69 -4.39
N ASP A 23 -8.81 -17.43 -4.37
CA ASP A 23 -9.82 -18.45 -4.11
C ASP A 23 -9.77 -19.55 -5.19
N GLY A 24 -9.56 -20.80 -4.77
CA GLY A 24 -9.39 -21.95 -5.68
C GLY A 24 -7.98 -22.15 -6.25
N VAL A 25 -6.98 -21.34 -5.86
CA VAL A 25 -5.56 -21.64 -6.16
C VAL A 25 -5.12 -22.75 -5.20
N VAL A 26 -5.08 -23.97 -5.72
CA VAL A 26 -4.60 -25.17 -5.00
C VAL A 26 -3.23 -24.85 -4.38
N GLU A 27 -3.08 -25.03 -3.07
CA GLU A 27 -1.93 -24.65 -2.23
C GLU A 27 -0.54 -25.19 -2.69
N ASP A 28 -0.49 -26.01 -3.74
CA ASP A 28 0.71 -26.72 -4.22
C ASP A 28 1.43 -26.01 -5.39
N ASP A 29 0.84 -24.98 -6.00
CA ASP A 29 1.52 -24.18 -7.04
C ASP A 29 2.04 -22.84 -6.47
N THR A 30 3.24 -22.92 -5.89
CA THR A 30 3.98 -21.75 -5.38
C THR A 30 4.25 -20.71 -6.49
N GLY A 31 4.35 -21.13 -7.75
CA GLY A 31 4.56 -20.22 -8.89
C GLY A 31 3.33 -19.37 -9.16
N LEU A 32 2.16 -20.00 -9.28
CA LEU A 32 0.89 -19.31 -9.49
C LEU A 32 0.52 -18.41 -8.30
N PHE A 33 0.78 -18.86 -7.07
CA PHE A 33 0.60 -18.03 -5.88
C PHE A 33 1.45 -16.75 -5.93
N ASN A 34 2.74 -16.87 -6.24
CA ASN A 34 3.63 -15.71 -6.35
C ASN A 34 3.20 -14.75 -7.46
N GLN A 35 2.70 -15.27 -8.58
CA GLN A 35 2.14 -14.42 -9.64
C GLN A 35 0.92 -13.63 -9.16
N LYS A 36 -0.02 -14.28 -8.47
CA LYS A 36 -1.22 -13.63 -7.94
C LYS A 36 -0.90 -12.59 -6.85
N LEU A 37 0.08 -12.90 -6.01
CA LEU A 37 0.59 -11.94 -5.03
C LEU A 37 1.17 -10.71 -5.72
N LYS A 38 1.96 -10.89 -6.79
CA LYS A 38 2.53 -9.79 -7.55
C LYS A 38 1.45 -8.93 -8.23
N GLU A 39 0.45 -9.56 -8.83
CA GLU A 39 -0.72 -8.86 -9.40
C GLU A 39 -1.44 -8.02 -8.34
N TRP A 40 -1.62 -8.58 -7.13
CA TRP A 40 -2.26 -7.88 -6.02
C TRP A 40 -1.42 -6.69 -5.52
N GLU A 41 -0.12 -6.86 -5.36
CA GLU A 41 0.79 -5.79 -4.95
C GLU A 41 0.77 -4.62 -5.96
N ASP A 42 0.78 -4.93 -7.26
CA ASP A 42 0.74 -3.91 -8.30
C ASP A 42 -0.60 -3.17 -8.29
N TYR A 43 -1.73 -3.89 -8.17
CA TYR A 43 -3.04 -3.27 -8.03
C TYR A 43 -3.13 -2.36 -6.80
N TYR A 44 -2.72 -2.84 -5.63
CA TYR A 44 -2.77 -2.10 -4.38
C TYR A 44 -1.92 -0.82 -4.44
N ASN A 45 -0.70 -0.91 -4.97
CA ASN A 45 0.25 0.19 -4.96
C ASN A 45 -0.02 1.26 -6.03
N TYR A 46 -0.52 0.87 -7.20
CA TYR A 46 -0.59 1.77 -8.37
C TYR A 46 -1.99 2.05 -8.89
N HIS A 47 -2.99 1.25 -8.51
CA HIS A 47 -4.33 1.35 -9.10
C HIS A 47 -5.43 1.55 -8.06
N ARG A 48 -5.22 1.13 -6.81
CA ARG A 48 -6.26 1.18 -5.79
C ARG A 48 -6.37 2.56 -5.13
N PRO A 49 -7.51 3.26 -5.25
CA PRO A 49 -7.74 4.49 -4.52
C PRO A 49 -8.01 4.21 -3.04
N HIS A 50 -7.28 4.87 -2.15
CA HIS A 50 -7.42 4.66 -0.70
C HIS A 50 -8.16 5.82 -0.04
N GLY A 51 -9.28 5.55 0.64
CA GLY A 51 -10.05 6.58 1.34
C GLY A 51 -9.24 7.31 2.41
N GLY A 52 -8.34 6.60 3.11
CA GLY A 52 -7.40 7.20 4.06
C GLY A 52 -6.29 8.05 3.43
N LEU A 53 -6.13 7.97 2.11
CA LEU A 53 -5.21 8.78 1.29
C LEU A 53 -5.98 9.77 0.40
N HIS A 54 -7.22 10.14 0.76
CA HIS A 54 -8.06 11.03 -0.03
C HIS A 54 -8.27 10.56 -1.48
N GLY A 55 -8.37 9.25 -1.68
CA GLY A 55 -8.58 8.64 -3.00
C GLY A 55 -7.29 8.43 -3.81
N GLN A 56 -6.14 8.85 -3.30
CA GLN A 56 -4.85 8.58 -3.94
C GLN A 56 -4.42 7.13 -3.74
N THR A 57 -3.58 6.66 -4.65
CA THR A 57 -2.82 5.43 -4.49
C THR A 57 -1.66 5.63 -3.52
N PRO A 58 -1.13 4.56 -2.91
CA PRO A 58 0.06 4.63 -2.09
C PRO A 58 1.26 5.25 -2.84
N TYR A 59 1.43 4.89 -4.11
CA TYR A 59 2.51 5.43 -4.95
C TYR A 59 2.40 6.95 -5.17
N GLU A 60 1.22 7.45 -5.51
CA GLU A 60 0.99 8.90 -5.65
C GLU A 60 1.27 9.65 -4.34
N ARG A 61 0.87 9.06 -3.20
CA ARG A 61 1.13 9.66 -1.89
C ARG A 61 2.64 9.69 -1.58
N LEU A 62 3.37 8.65 -1.97
CA LEU A 62 4.82 8.60 -1.83
C LEU A 62 5.48 9.71 -2.66
N LEU A 63 5.12 9.85 -3.94
CA LEU A 63 5.64 10.91 -4.82
C LEU A 63 5.43 12.31 -4.23
N GLN A 64 4.23 12.59 -3.70
CA GLN A 64 3.95 13.87 -3.06
C GLN A 64 4.85 14.15 -1.86
N LYS A 65 5.11 13.15 -1.02
CA LYS A 65 6.00 13.31 0.13
C LYS A 65 7.45 13.56 -0.29
N THR A 66 7.92 12.84 -1.31
CA THR A 66 9.29 12.99 -1.82
C THR A 66 9.49 14.33 -2.52
N GLN A 67 8.48 14.84 -3.23
CA GLN A 67 8.55 16.16 -3.90
C GLN A 67 8.32 17.33 -2.93
N ALA A 68 7.52 17.14 -1.87
CA ALA A 68 7.23 18.18 -0.88
C ALA A 68 8.33 18.35 0.18
N GLN A 69 9.32 17.46 0.24
CA GLN A 69 10.51 17.64 1.06
C GLN A 69 11.63 18.27 0.22
N PRO A 70 11.82 19.60 0.24
CA PRO A 70 13.12 20.13 -0.09
C PRO A 70 14.11 19.53 0.91
N VAL A 71 15.24 19.05 0.42
CA VAL A 71 16.38 18.63 1.23
C VAL A 71 16.93 19.84 2.00
N THR A 72 16.26 20.27 3.06
CA THR A 72 16.86 21.11 4.09
C THR A 72 17.60 20.19 5.04
N GLY A 73 18.78 19.75 4.59
CA GLY A 73 19.76 19.17 5.49
C GLY A 73 20.25 20.27 6.44
N HIS A 74 19.56 20.46 7.56
CA HIS A 74 20.14 21.16 8.70
C HIS A 74 21.25 20.28 9.26
N ARG A 75 22.44 20.40 8.65
CA ARG A 75 23.70 19.98 9.25
C ARG A 75 23.88 20.83 10.50
N GLN A 76 23.58 20.26 11.66
CA GLN A 76 24.03 20.82 12.92
C GLN A 76 25.55 20.75 12.93
N SER A 77 26.20 21.83 12.49
CA SER A 77 27.59 22.10 12.82
C SER A 77 27.62 22.56 14.27
N HIS A 78 27.85 21.63 15.19
CA HIS A 78 28.36 21.97 16.51
C HIS A 78 29.81 22.44 16.34
N SER A 79 30.04 23.71 16.65
CA SER A 79 31.36 24.21 17.04
C SER A 79 31.61 23.92 18.51
#